data_AF-A0A1S8T761-F1
#
_entry.id   AF-A0A1S8T761-F1
#
_cell.length_a   1.000
_cell.length_b   1.000
_cell.length_c   1.000
_cell.angle_alpha   90.00
_cell.angle_beta   90.00
_cell.angle_gamma   90.00
#
_symmetry.space_group_name_H-M   'P 1'
#
loop_
_entity.id
_entity.type
_entity.pdbx_description
1 polymer ?
#
loop_
_entity_poly.entity_id
_entity_poly.type
_entity_poly.pdbx_seq_one_letter_code
_entity_poly.pdbx_strand_id
1 'polypeptide(L)'
;MLIENTMLIETMTLRLEDGKGNTIYDWKPQDNNWWCTGFNPEHQNEKASNITSYGSIYFSDHLDMWDAFYGEYYGKAPWSFDSKTHIATYR
;
A
#
# COMPACT_ATOMS: atom_id res chain seq x y z
N MET A 1 -13.53 -17.95 23.50
CA MET A 1 -12.37 -18.25 22.65
C MET A 1 -12.35 -17.17 21.59
N LEU A 2 -11.58 -16.11 21.83
CA LEU A 2 -11.35 -15.07 20.82
C LEU A 2 -10.41 -15.72 19.81
N ILE A 3 -10.90 -15.99 18.60
CA ILE A 3 -10.02 -16.31 17.49
C ILE A 3 -9.34 -14.98 17.16
N GLU A 4 -8.09 -14.85 17.56
CA GLU A 4 -7.27 -13.70 17.19
C GLU A 4 -7.27 -13.61 15.67
N ASN A 5 -7.80 -12.50 15.17
CA ASN A 5 -7.92 -12.17 13.75
C ASN A 5 -6.55 -11.73 13.18
N THR A 6 -5.47 -12.36 13.64
CA THR A 6 -4.07 -12.04 13.36
C THR A 6 -3.54 -12.74 12.12
N MET A 7 -4.30 -13.66 11.51
CA MET A 7 -3.88 -14.45 10.35
C MET A 7 -4.07 -13.75 8.98
N LEU A 8 -4.44 -12.46 8.93
CA LEU A 8 -4.74 -11.73 7.69
C LEU A 8 -4.26 -10.28 7.74
N ILE A 9 -3.15 -9.98 8.42
CA ILE A 9 -2.74 -8.58 8.60
C ILE A 9 -1.44 -8.29 7.85
N GLU A 10 -1.59 -7.83 6.63
CA GLU A 10 -0.50 -7.28 5.83
C GLU A 10 -0.24 -5.84 6.26
N THR A 11 1.02 -5.50 6.48
CA THR A 11 1.38 -4.08 6.58
C THR A 11 1.17 -3.43 5.22
N MET A 12 0.47 -2.30 5.18
CA MET A 12 0.29 -1.48 3.98
C MET A 12 0.85 -0.08 4.20
N THR A 13 1.50 0.48 3.18
CA THR A 13 1.91 1.90 3.18
C THR A 13 1.15 2.67 2.12
N LEU A 14 0.95 3.96 2.37
CA LEU A 14 0.38 4.90 1.42
C LEU A 14 1.11 6.23 1.52
N ARG A 15 1.68 6.68 0.41
CA ARG A 15 2.30 8.00 0.28
C ARG A 15 1.67 8.74 -0.89
N LEU A 16 1.30 10.00 -0.67
CA LEU A 16 0.80 10.88 -1.72
C LEU A 16 1.80 12.00 -1.97
N GLU A 17 2.05 12.29 -3.23
CA GLU A 17 2.86 13.43 -3.68
C GLU A 17 2.00 14.40 -4.51
N ASP A 18 2.23 15.70 -4.36
CA ASP A 18 1.68 16.72 -5.26
C ASP A 18 2.40 16.74 -6.62
N GLY A 19 1.90 17.55 -7.57
CA GLY A 19 2.49 17.68 -8.90
C GLY A 19 3.91 18.29 -8.93
N LYS A 20 4.44 18.73 -7.78
CA LYS A 20 5.80 19.22 -7.60
C LYS A 20 6.71 18.18 -6.92
N GLY A 21 6.18 17.02 -6.55
CA GLY A 21 6.89 15.95 -5.84
C GLY A 21 6.96 16.13 -4.32
N ASN A 22 6.22 17.08 -3.74
CA ASN A 22 6.17 17.23 -2.29
C ASN A 22 5.28 16.14 -1.68
N THR A 23 5.75 15.48 -0.63
CA THR A 23 4.92 14.54 0.13
C THR A 23 3.81 15.31 0.86
N ILE A 24 2.56 15.06 0.49
CA ILE A 24 1.39 15.68 1.12
C ILE A 24 0.71 14.73 2.12
N TYR A 25 1.05 13.45 2.08
CA TYR A 25 0.58 12.45 3.03
C TYR A 25 1.53 11.26 3.05
N ASP A 26 1.83 10.72 4.23
CA ASP A 26 2.71 9.56 4.42
C ASP A 26 2.18 8.70 5.56
N TRP A 27 1.58 7.57 5.20
CA TRP A 27 1.09 6.55 6.10
C TRP A 27 2.05 5.37 6.12
N LYS A 28 2.72 5.22 7.26
CA LYS A 28 3.61 4.11 7.58
C LYS A 28 3.21 3.59 8.95
N PRO A 29 2.23 2.69 9.02
CA PRO A 29 1.77 2.20 10.30
C PRO A 29 2.90 1.39 10.95
N GLN A 30 3.09 1.55 12.26
CA GLN A 30 4.06 0.74 13.02
C GLN A 30 3.50 -0.63 13.39
N ASP A 31 2.18 -0.74 13.43
CA ASP A 31 1.45 -1.98 13.65
C ASP A 31 0.76 -2.45 12.37
N ASN A 32 0.54 -3.76 12.30
CA ASN A 32 -0.24 -4.46 11.29
C ASN A 32 -1.63 -3.78 11.10
N ASN A 33 -1.88 -3.17 9.93
CA ASN A 33 -3.10 -2.41 9.63
C ASN A 33 -3.58 -2.66 8.19
N TRP A 34 -4.86 -3.02 8.04
CA TRP A 34 -5.48 -3.42 6.77
C TRP A 34 -6.15 -2.27 5.99
N TRP A 35 -6.27 -1.09 6.59
CA TRP A 35 -6.72 0.13 5.89
C TRP A 35 -5.72 1.26 6.09
N CYS A 36 -5.61 2.12 5.09
CA CYS A 36 -4.96 3.43 5.22
C CYS A 36 -6.06 4.48 5.44
N THR A 37 -5.96 5.29 6.50
CA THR A 37 -6.86 6.43 6.72
C THR A 37 -6.09 7.74 6.63
N GLY A 38 -6.33 8.50 5.57
CA GLY A 38 -5.63 9.76 5.31
C GLY A 38 -6.56 10.89 4.92
N PHE A 39 -6.51 11.98 5.66
CA PHE A 39 -7.13 13.25 5.32
C PHE A 39 -6.13 14.37 5.58
N ASN A 40 -5.79 15.15 4.54
CA ASN A 40 -4.96 16.34 4.69
C ASN A 40 -5.79 17.60 4.38
N PRO A 41 -6.20 18.38 5.40
CA PRO A 41 -7.03 19.57 5.21
C PRO A 41 -6.33 20.72 4.49
N GLU A 42 -5.00 20.72 4.36
CA GLU A 42 -4.24 21.77 3.67
C GLU A 42 -4.28 21.61 2.13
N HIS A 43 -4.59 20.40 1.65
CA HIS A 43 -4.67 20.08 0.24
C HIS A 43 -6.12 19.80 -0.17
N GLN A 44 -6.91 20.87 -0.27
CA GLN A 44 -8.32 20.82 -0.70
C GLN A 44 -8.46 21.14 -2.18
N ASN A 45 -9.46 20.53 -2.83
CA ASN A 45 -9.81 20.77 -4.24
C ASN A 45 -8.67 20.49 -5.25
N GLU A 46 -7.65 19.73 -4.85
CA GLU A 46 -6.61 19.26 -5.76
C GLU A 46 -7.21 18.29 -6.78
N LYS A 47 -6.84 18.44 -8.06
CA LYS A 47 -7.26 17.48 -9.08
C LYS A 47 -6.53 16.17 -8.83
N ALA A 48 -7.24 15.04 -8.86
CA ALA A 48 -6.64 13.72 -8.69
C ALA A 48 -5.48 13.46 -9.69
N SER A 49 -5.55 14.02 -10.90
CA SER A 49 -4.48 13.95 -11.90
C SER A 49 -3.17 14.64 -11.50
N ASN A 50 -3.22 15.53 -10.50
CA ASN A 50 -2.06 16.25 -9.97
C ASN A 50 -1.47 15.56 -8.74
N ILE A 51 -2.02 14.42 -8.32
CA ILE A 51 -1.58 13.67 -7.16
C ILE A 51 -1.04 12.32 -7.64
N THR A 52 0.16 11.97 -7.22
CA THR A 52 0.71 10.62 -7.43
C THR A 52 0.56 9.81 -6.15
N SER A 53 0.03 8.60 -6.26
CA SER A 53 -0.14 7.68 -5.14
C SER A 53 0.89 6.59 -5.21
N TYR A 54 1.59 6.36 -4.11
CA TYR A 54 2.51 5.26 -3.94
C TYR A 54 2.00 4.39 -2.81
N GLY A 55 2.06 3.09 -2.98
CA GLY A 55 1.80 2.20 -1.86
C GLY A 55 2.57 0.90 -1.96
N SER A 56 2.67 0.24 -0.82
CA SER A 56 3.25 -1.08 -0.72
C SER A 56 2.37 -2.01 0.12
N ILE A 57 2.43 -3.29 -0.21
CA ILE A 57 1.78 -4.38 0.53
C ILE A 57 2.87 -5.39 0.86
N TYR A 58 2.98 -5.75 2.13
CA TYR A 58 3.99 -6.68 2.65
C TYR A 58 3.33 -8.05 2.89
N PHE A 59 3.78 -9.07 2.18
CA PHE A 59 3.24 -10.43 2.25
C PHE A 59 4.18 -11.44 2.92
N SER A 60 5.26 -10.97 3.56
CA SER A 60 6.29 -11.85 4.15
C SER A 60 5.74 -12.95 5.07
N ASP A 61 4.65 -12.65 5.79
CA ASP A 61 4.01 -13.58 6.73
C ASP A 61 2.82 -14.34 6.10
N HIS A 62 2.45 -14.04 4.85
CA HIS A 62 1.26 -14.55 4.15
C HIS A 62 1.59 -14.90 2.68
N LEU A 63 2.44 -15.92 2.49
CA LEU A 63 2.94 -16.32 1.16
C LEU A 63 1.85 -16.86 0.22
N ASP A 64 0.77 -17.41 0.77
CA ASP A 64 -0.40 -17.83 -0.01
C ASP A 64 -1.11 -16.63 -0.65
N MET A 65 -1.22 -15.52 0.08
CA MET A 65 -1.74 -14.26 -0.45
C MET A 65 -0.78 -13.63 -1.45
N TRP A 66 0.53 -13.75 -1.21
CA TRP A 66 1.53 -13.36 -2.22
C TRP A 66 1.31 -14.12 -3.52
N ASP A 67 1.23 -15.46 -3.48
CA ASP A 67 1.11 -16.28 -4.68
C ASP A 67 -0.17 -15.95 -5.46
N ALA A 68 -1.28 -15.76 -4.75
CA ALA A 68 -2.55 -15.34 -5.35
C ALA A 68 -2.44 -13.94 -6.00
N PHE A 69 -1.89 -12.97 -5.29
CA PHE A 69 -1.79 -11.59 -5.75
C PHE A 69 -0.77 -11.44 -6.88
N TYR A 70 0.40 -12.08 -6.76
CA TYR A 70 1.42 -12.14 -7.80
C TYR A 70 0.88 -12.85 -9.05
N GLY A 71 0.23 -14.01 -8.89
CA GLY A 71 -0.34 -14.75 -10.01
C GLY A 71 -1.36 -13.94 -10.82
N GLU A 72 -2.17 -13.12 -10.13
CA GLU A 72 -3.15 -12.25 -10.78
C GLU A 72 -2.53 -10.99 -11.41
N TYR A 73 -1.57 -10.34 -10.73
CA TYR A 73 -1.15 -8.98 -11.09
C TYR A 73 0.28 -8.85 -11.65
N TYR A 74 1.07 -9.92 -11.69
CA TYR A 74 2.42 -9.86 -12.25
C TYR A 74 2.42 -9.40 -13.72
N GLY A 75 3.27 -8.41 -14.02
CA GLY A 75 3.35 -7.78 -15.35
C GLY A 75 2.19 -6.81 -15.67
N LYS A 76 1.21 -6.65 -14.78
CA LYS A 76 0.10 -5.69 -14.94
C LYS A 76 0.43 -4.40 -14.20
N ALA A 77 0.41 -3.27 -14.90
CA ALA A 77 0.45 -1.96 -14.27
C ALA A 77 -0.74 -1.79 -13.30
N PRO A 78 -0.58 -1.07 -12.18
CA PRO A 78 0.60 -0.29 -11.78
C PRO A 78 1.64 -1.09 -10.94
N TRP A 79 1.51 -2.41 -10.84
CA TRP A 79 2.23 -3.19 -9.84
C TRP A 79 3.66 -3.56 -10.23
N SER A 80 4.55 -3.47 -9.25
CA SER A 80 5.92 -3.98 -9.26
C SER A 80 6.12 -4.92 -8.08
N PHE A 81 6.85 -6.00 -8.29
CA PHE A 81 6.95 -7.11 -7.33
C PHE A 81 8.41 -7.38 -6.96
N ASP A 82 8.73 -7.37 -5.67
CA ASP A 82 9.98 -7.90 -5.13
C ASP A 82 9.72 -9.29 -4.55
N SER A 83 10.01 -10.32 -5.32
CA SER A 83 9.83 -11.72 -4.92
C SER A 83 10.83 -12.20 -3.87
N LYS A 84 11.90 -11.44 -3.59
CA LYS A 84 12.85 -11.79 -2.52
C LYS A 84 12.29 -11.43 -1.16
N THR A 85 11.59 -10.30 -1.08
CA THR A 85 11.01 -9.77 0.16
C THR A 85 9.50 -9.94 0.24
N HIS A 86 8.85 -10.46 -0.81
CA HIS A 86 7.41 -10.59 -0.94
C HIS A 86 6.67 -9.26 -0.71
N ILE A 87 7.19 -8.20 -1.33
CA ILE A 87 6.60 -6.86 -1.29
C ILE A 87 6.09 -6.49 -2.68
N ALA A 88 4.81 -6.13 -2.76
CA ALA A 88 4.24 -5.51 -3.96
C ALA A 88 4.19 -4.00 -3.77
N THR A 89 4.54 -3.24 -4.79
CA THR A 89 4.49 -1.77 -4.80
C THR A 89 3.73 -1.26 -6.02
N TYR A 90 3.10 -0.09 -5.91
CA TYR A 90 2.46 0.57 -7.03
C TYR A 90 2.79 2.06 -7.08
N ARG A 91 2.58 2.64 -8.27
CA ARG A 91 2.65 4.08 -8.58
C ARG A 91 1.58 4.48 -9.59
#